data_AF-A0A3D5U9R8-F1
#
_entry.id   AF-A0A3D5U9R8-F1
#
_cell.length_a   1.000
_cell.length_b   1.000
_cell.length_c   1.000
_cell.angle_alpha   90.00
_cell.angle_beta   90.00
_cell.angle_gamma   90.00
#
_symmetry.space_group_name_H-M   'P 1'
#
loop_
_entity.id
_entity.type
_entity.pdbx_description
1 polymer ?
#
loop_
_entity_poly.entity_id
_entity_poly.type
_entity_poly.pdbx_seq_one_letter_code
_entity_poly.pdbx_strand_id
1 'polypeptide(L)' 'LFDKTRNELPGAFDILSMGMSHDWEIALEEGANMLRIGSAIFGERYYGEDR' A
#
# COMPACT_ATOMS: atom_id res chain seq x y z
N LEU A 1 6.76 -14.26 -3.10
CA LEU A 1 5.78 -14.36 -4.21
C LEU A 1 6.02 -13.27 -5.25
N PHE A 2 5.96 -11.99 -4.86
CA PHE A 2 6.20 -10.84 -5.75
C PHE A 2 7.47 -10.98 -6.60
N ASP A 3 8.63 -11.19 -5.98
CA ASP A 3 9.90 -11.30 -6.73
C ASP A 3 9.90 -12.45 -7.74
N LYS A 4 9.31 -13.59 -7.35
CA LYS A 4 9.18 -14.74 -8.24
C LYS A 4 8.35 -14.38 -9.47
N THR A 5 7.17 -13.81 -9.28
CA THR A 5 6.28 -13.45 -10.38
C THR A 5 6.86 -12.34 -11.25
N ARG A 6 7.55 -11.35 -10.66
CA ARG A 6 8.26 -10.30 -11.41
C ARG A 6 9.34 -10.88 -12.30
N ASN A 7 10.08 -11.87 -11.81
CA ASN A 7 11.12 -12.54 -12.60
C ASN A 7 10.55 -13.43 -13.71
N GLU A 8 9.40 -14.06 -13.48
CA GLU A 8 8.71 -14.89 -14.48
C GLU A 8 8.00 -14.06 -15.56
N LEU A 9 7.58 -12.83 -15.24
CA LEU A 9 6.86 -11.91 -16.13
C LEU A 9 7.54 -10.53 -16.18
N PRO A 10 8.75 -10.42 -16.74
CA PRO A 10 9.51 -9.18 -16.75
C PRO A 10 8.77 -8.07 -17.52
N GLY A 11 8.65 -6.90 -16.91
CA GLY A 11 7.99 -5.72 -17.49
C GLY A 11 6.45 -5.72 -17.44
N ALA A 12 5.83 -6.77 -16.89
CA ALA A 12 4.38 -6.79 -16.70
C ALA A 12 3.93 -5.88 -15.55
N PHE A 13 4.73 -5.79 -14.49
CA PHE A 13 4.51 -4.91 -13.35
C PHE A 13 5.81 -4.75 -12.56
N ASP A 14 5.96 -3.59 -11.93
CA ASP A 14 7.10 -3.28 -11.06
C ASP A 14 6.66 -2.81 -9.66
N ILE A 15 5.34 -2.65 -9.45
CA ILE A 15 4.80 -2.06 -8.22
C ILE A 15 4.17 -3.12 -7.31
N LEU A 16 4.68 -3.21 -6.09
CA LEU A 16 4.05 -3.89 -4.96
C LEU A 16 3.34 -2.84 -4.11
N SER A 17 2.06 -2.58 -4.43
CA SER A 17 1.24 -1.63 -3.69
C SER A 17 0.58 -2.33 -2.50
N MET A 18 1.08 -2.10 -1.29
CA MET A 18 0.54 -2.61 -0.03
C MET A 18 0.85 -1.65 1.12
N GLY A 19 0.19 -1.83 2.26
CA GLY A 19 0.27 -0.88 3.38
C GLY A 19 -0.68 0.32 3.23
N MET A 20 -1.37 0.60 4.32
CA MET A 20 -2.25 1.73 4.56
C MET A 20 -1.78 2.48 5.81
N SER A 21 -2.51 3.52 6.25
CA SER A 21 -2.12 4.35 7.39
C SER A 21 -1.71 3.61 8.67
N HIS A 22 -2.23 2.39 8.91
CA HIS A 22 -2.03 1.66 10.17
C HIS A 22 -0.97 0.55 10.11
N ASP A 23 -0.53 0.15 8.91
CA ASP A 23 0.34 -1.03 8.70
C ASP A 23 1.44 -0.75 7.67
N TRP A 24 1.71 0.52 7.37
CA TRP A 24 2.70 0.91 6.37
C TRP A 24 4.14 0.54 6.75
N GLU A 25 4.46 0.49 8.05
CA GLU A 25 5.79 0.07 8.54
C GLU A 25 6.04 -1.41 8.22
N ILE A 26 5.08 -2.28 8.54
CA ILE A 26 5.14 -3.71 8.20
C ILE A 26 5.19 -3.88 6.68
N ALA A 27 4.39 -3.11 5.94
CA ALA A 27 4.41 -3.17 4.48
C ALA A 27 5.79 -2.80 3.89
N LEU A 28 6.45 -1.80 4.46
CA LEU A 28 7.80 -1.40 4.07
C LEU A 28 8.82 -2.52 4.37
N GLU A 29 8.75 -3.13 5.55
CA GLU A 29 9.60 -4.26 5.93
C GLU A 29 9.43 -5.48 5.01
N GLU A 30 8.20 -5.72 4.54
CA GLU A 30 7.84 -6.80 3.61
C GLU A 30 8.07 -6.44 2.12
N GLY A 31 8.67 -5.29 1.83
CA GLY A 31 9.15 -4.92 0.49
C GLY A 31 8.18 -4.12 -0.38
N ALA A 32 7.16 -3.47 0.20
CA ALA A 32 6.30 -2.54 -0.54
C ALA A 32 7.12 -1.40 -1.16
N ASN A 33 6.84 -1.06 -2.41
CA ASN A 33 7.44 0.09 -3.09
C ASN A 33 6.41 1.17 -3.45
N MET A 34 5.15 0.98 -3.02
CA MET A 34 4.10 1.97 -3.04
C MET A 34 3.19 1.78 -1.83
N LEU A 35 3.10 2.80 -0.97
CA LEU A 35 2.24 2.83 0.21
C LEU A 35 0.98 3.66 -0.08
N ARG A 36 -0.12 3.36 0.63
CA ARG A 36 -1.40 4.09 0.50
C ARG A 36 -1.77 4.80 1.79
N ILE A 37 -1.19 5.97 2.03
CA ILE A 37 -1.38 6.70 3.29
C ILE A 37 -2.49 7.75 3.16
N GLY A 38 -3.54 7.60 3.99
CA GLY A 38 -4.67 8.51 4.03
C GLY A 38 -4.77 9.17 5.40
N SER A 39 -5.45 8.51 6.34
CA SER A 39 -5.74 9.05 7.67
C SER A 39 -4.53 9.46 8.49
N ALA A 40 -3.36 8.84 8.31
CA ALA A 40 -2.14 9.28 9.00
C ALA A 40 -1.62 10.64 8.50
N ILE A 41 -1.97 11.07 7.28
CA ILE A 41 -1.63 12.39 6.74
C ILE A 41 -2.79 13.38 6.94
N PHE A 42 -4.02 12.95 6.64
CA PHE A 42 -5.19 13.83 6.54
C PHE A 42 -6.16 13.75 7.72
N GLY A 43 -5.94 12.84 8.68
CA GLY A 43 -6.88 12.57 9.78
C GLY A 43 -8.05 11.68 9.39
N GLU A 44 -8.97 11.47 10.33
CA GLU A 44 -10.14 10.62 10.14
C GLU A 44 -11.03 11.08 8.99
N ARG A 45 -11.65 10.13 8.29
CA ARG A 45 -12.56 10.46 7.20
C ARG A 45 -13.84 11.06 7.78
N TYR A 46 -14.14 12.30 7.41
CA TYR A 46 -15.43 12.91 7.68
C TYR A 46 -16.50 12.30 6.76
N TYR A 47 -17.58 11.76 7.33
CA TYR A 47 -18.68 11.13 6.58
C TYR A 47 -19.95 11.99 6.50
N GLY A 48 -19.95 13.21 7.04
CA GLY A 48 -21.17 14.03 7.20
C GLY A 48 -22.03 13.60 8.38
N GLU A 49 -23.06 14.40 8.72
CA GLU A 49 -24.05 14.09 9.77
C GLU A 49 -25.11 13.07 9.34
N ASP A 50 -25.12 12.61 8.08
CA ASP A 50 -26.13 11.66 7.59
C ASP A 50 -25.63 10.20 7.65
N ARG A 51 -25.71 9.62 8.86
CA ARG A 51 -25.94 8.19 9.05
C ARG A 51 -27.14 7.97 9.95
#